data_AF-A0A0A8JMI0-F1
#
_entry.id   AF-A0A0A8JMI0-F1
#
_cell.length_a   1.000
_cell.length_b   1.000
_cell.length_c   1.000
_cell.angle_alpha   90.00
_cell.angle_beta   90.00
_cell.angle_gamma   90.00
#
_symmetry.space_group_name_H-M   'P 1'
#
loop_
_entity.id
_entity.type
_entity.pdbx_description
1 polymer ?
#
loop_
_entity_poly.entity_id
_entity_poly.type
_entity_poly.pdbx_seq_one_letter_code
_entity_poly.pdbx_strand_id
1 'polypeptide(L)'
;MQYKRGENGYALIIVLLLIVFISIVSAVFMRGSLSNAKQEAVVDSNNLAIVAAEMGIEYYRNNLLNAFNNNINDYLMETQAEIEHLYLNQDSVSEDKLDSIYSLLVDKVATLLRSSQGNPNQSVDDSADLRFERTEFIVLPDENSVSVSGEVTGIKGDSVFRDLSMSMTFYIPELTFKDPTDDSPGSGGSDKDDGAIPTPPNNDVKKVYGDYKIMNGPYKQQEGSLHVKGNLTVEPGNNKNGTNINLSKDLYVDKILEFQNHACVTIQGNFTVLNKINLGNKAFFFVYGDAFLPKSVSIHNNSKIYVTGNVYIEGILQKPKPLQYPSVPKTNSSCTLPGAGKPDDSGKEKDPLAVPKFEEIWSTPDLEVEYLPNKLNKKWR
;
A
#
# COMPACT_ATOMS: atom_id res chain seq x y z
N MET A 1 30.52 17.41 -89.14
CA MET A 1 30.11 16.62 -87.95
C MET A 1 30.68 15.22 -88.10
N GLN A 2 31.79 14.93 -87.42
CA GLN A 2 32.37 13.59 -87.42
C GLN A 2 31.59 12.70 -86.46
N TYR A 3 30.90 11.70 -86.99
CA TYR A 3 30.22 10.67 -86.20
C TYR A 3 31.30 9.77 -85.60
N LYS A 4 31.55 9.86 -84.29
CA LYS A 4 32.41 8.91 -83.57
C LYS A 4 31.74 7.53 -83.57
N ARG A 5 32.10 6.68 -84.53
CA ARG A 5 31.79 5.24 -84.52
C ARG A 5 32.75 4.56 -83.54
N GLY A 6 32.24 4.07 -82.41
CA GLY A 6 33.03 3.21 -81.51
C GLY A 6 32.59 3.12 -80.04
N GLU A 7 31.68 3.95 -79.54
CA GLU A 7 31.39 4.03 -78.09
C GLU A 7 30.16 3.22 -77.63
N ASN A 8 29.38 2.62 -78.54
CA ASN A 8 28.12 1.93 -78.21
C ASN A 8 28.30 0.67 -77.34
N GLY A 9 29.48 0.04 -77.35
CA GLY A 9 29.77 -1.14 -76.52
C GLY A 9 30.01 -0.80 -75.04
N TYR A 10 30.56 0.38 -74.75
CA TYR A 10 30.88 0.78 -73.38
C TYR A 10 29.64 1.15 -72.57
N ALA A 11 28.61 1.73 -73.22
CA ALA A 11 27.35 2.06 -72.56
C ALA A 11 26.65 0.82 -71.97
N LEU A 12 26.65 -0.30 -72.70
CA LEU A 12 26.08 -1.56 -72.24
C LEU A 12 26.83 -2.09 -70.99
N ILE A 13 28.16 -2.04 -71.01
CA ILE A 13 29.00 -2.49 -69.89
C ILE A 13 28.75 -1.63 -68.65
N ILE A 14 28.63 -0.31 -68.81
CA ILE A 14 28.35 0.62 -67.70
C ILE A 14 26.99 0.33 -67.09
N VAL A 15 25.95 0.11 -67.90
CA VAL A 15 24.60 -0.21 -67.40
C VAL A 15 24.59 -1.57 -66.68
N LEU A 16 25.28 -2.58 -67.21
CA LEU A 16 25.36 -3.89 -66.56
C LEU A 16 26.10 -3.79 -65.22
N LEU A 17 27.20 -3.04 -65.18
CA LEU A 17 27.94 -2.77 -63.94
C LEU A 17 27.08 -2.00 -62.94
N LEU A 18 26.28 -1.03 -63.39
CA LEU A 18 25.35 -0.28 -62.54
C LEU A 18 24.28 -1.19 -61.93
N ILE A 19 23.71 -2.12 -62.71
CA ILE A 19 22.72 -3.08 -62.21
C ILE A 19 23.34 -3.99 -61.13
N VAL A 20 24.55 -4.48 -61.37
CA VAL A 20 25.28 -5.31 -60.39
C VAL A 20 25.58 -4.50 -59.13
N PHE A 21 26.02 -3.26 -59.28
CA PHE A 21 26.29 -2.36 -58.16
C PHE A 21 25.05 -2.09 -57.31
N ILE A 22 23.93 -1.71 -57.94
CA ILE A 22 22.66 -1.48 -57.24
C ILE A 22 22.20 -2.77 -56.52
N SER A 23 22.36 -3.93 -57.15
CA SER A 23 22.00 -5.22 -56.54
C SER A 23 22.83 -5.52 -55.28
N ILE A 24 24.14 -5.30 -55.32
CA ILE A 24 25.02 -5.50 -54.16
C ILE A 24 24.63 -4.54 -53.02
N VAL A 25 24.43 -3.25 -53.32
CA VAL A 25 24.03 -2.26 -52.32
C VAL A 25 22.68 -2.61 -51.70
N SER A 26 21.71 -3.03 -52.52
CA SER A 26 20.38 -3.43 -52.06
C SER A 26 20.43 -4.66 -51.15
N ALA A 27 21.26 -5.65 -51.49
CA ALA A 27 21.48 -6.83 -50.67
C ALA A 27 22.11 -6.49 -49.30
N VAL A 28 23.05 -5.54 -49.26
CA VAL A 28 23.66 -5.05 -48.01
C VAL A 28 22.61 -4.37 -47.12
N PHE A 29 21.76 -3.50 -47.69
CA PHE A 29 20.69 -2.86 -46.92
C PHE A 29 19.66 -3.86 -46.41
N MET A 30 19.22 -4.81 -47.24
CA MET A 30 18.28 -5.85 -46.81
C MET A 30 18.84 -6.71 -45.68
N ARG A 31 20.14 -7.07 -45.75
CA ARG A 31 20.84 -7.77 -44.67
C ARG A 31 20.89 -6.93 -43.40
N GLY A 32 21.14 -5.63 -43.51
CA GLY A 32 21.12 -4.69 -42.39
C GLY A 32 19.74 -4.63 -41.72
N SER A 33 18.67 -4.43 -42.49
CA SER A 33 17.30 -4.36 -41.95
C SER A 33 16.86 -5.66 -41.27
N LEU A 34 17.17 -6.81 -41.87
CA LEU A 34 16.89 -8.12 -41.26
C LEU A 34 17.66 -8.35 -39.96
N SER A 35 18.90 -7.85 -39.88
CA SER A 35 19.70 -7.91 -38.65
C SER A 35 19.07 -7.07 -37.55
N ASN A 36 18.66 -5.84 -37.85
CA ASN A 36 18.03 -4.94 -36.89
C ASN A 36 16.70 -5.50 -36.40
N ALA A 37 15.85 -6.01 -37.30
CA ALA A 37 14.57 -6.62 -36.93
C ALA A 37 14.75 -7.83 -36.00
N LYS A 38 15.79 -8.66 -36.23
CA LYS A 38 16.11 -9.78 -35.34
C LYS A 38 16.61 -9.30 -33.97
N GLN A 39 17.43 -8.25 -33.93
CA GLN A 39 17.89 -7.67 -32.66
C GLN A 39 16.71 -7.08 -31.87
N GLU A 40 15.82 -6.37 -32.53
CA GLU A 40 14.59 -5.82 -31.93
C GLU A 40 13.71 -6.92 -31.34
N ALA A 41 13.46 -8.01 -32.09
CA ALA A 41 12.68 -9.14 -31.58
C ALA A 41 13.33 -9.81 -30.35
N VAL A 42 14.67 -9.90 -30.31
CA VAL A 42 15.41 -10.44 -29.15
C VAL A 42 15.31 -9.47 -27.97
N VAL A 43 15.46 -8.17 -28.19
CA VAL A 43 15.33 -7.14 -27.14
C VAL A 43 13.91 -7.14 -26.58
N ASP A 44 12.89 -7.17 -27.43
CA ASP A 44 11.50 -7.20 -27.02
C ASP A 44 11.15 -8.46 -26.21
N SER A 45 11.58 -9.65 -26.69
CA SER A 45 11.38 -10.90 -25.95
C SER A 45 12.06 -10.88 -24.58
N ASN A 46 13.26 -10.31 -24.50
CA ASN A 46 13.97 -10.13 -23.24
C ASN A 46 13.23 -9.17 -22.30
N ASN A 47 12.72 -8.06 -22.83
CA ASN A 47 11.94 -7.10 -22.04
C ASN A 47 10.66 -7.73 -21.51
N LEU A 48 9.93 -8.49 -22.34
CA LEU A 48 8.73 -9.19 -21.92
C LEU A 48 9.01 -10.22 -20.81
N ALA A 49 10.11 -10.97 -20.90
CA ALA A 49 10.52 -11.89 -19.83
C ALA A 49 10.85 -11.15 -18.52
N ILE A 50 11.45 -9.96 -18.57
CA ILE A 50 11.65 -9.12 -17.37
C ILE A 50 10.30 -8.72 -16.78
N VAL A 51 9.39 -8.20 -17.61
CA VAL A 51 8.06 -7.77 -17.17
C VAL A 51 7.30 -8.94 -16.52
N ALA A 52 7.40 -10.15 -17.07
CA ALA A 52 6.83 -11.35 -16.46
C ALA A 52 7.41 -11.65 -15.07
N ALA A 53 8.73 -11.53 -14.90
CA ALA A 53 9.38 -11.71 -13.60
C ALA A 53 8.93 -10.66 -12.59
N GLU A 54 8.83 -9.38 -13.01
CA GLU A 54 8.34 -8.28 -12.17
C GLU A 54 6.90 -8.52 -11.71
N MET A 55 6.01 -8.95 -12.62
CA MET A 55 4.64 -9.32 -12.28
C MET A 55 4.58 -10.52 -11.31
N GLY A 56 5.48 -11.49 -11.47
CA GLY A 56 5.58 -12.61 -10.53
C GLY A 56 6.01 -12.16 -9.13
N ILE A 57 6.98 -11.25 -9.01
CA ILE A 57 7.35 -10.64 -7.73
C ILE A 57 6.15 -9.94 -7.09
N GLU A 58 5.41 -9.12 -7.84
CA GLU A 58 4.22 -8.45 -7.33
C GLU A 58 3.14 -9.43 -6.87
N TYR A 59 2.91 -10.50 -7.63
CA TYR A 59 1.95 -11.56 -7.27
C TYR A 59 2.32 -12.20 -5.93
N TYR A 60 3.57 -12.65 -5.78
CA TYR A 60 4.03 -13.31 -4.57
C TYR A 60 4.07 -12.36 -3.36
N ARG A 61 4.55 -11.13 -3.56
CA ARG A 61 4.51 -10.07 -2.54
C ARG A 61 3.11 -9.87 -2.00
N ASN A 62 2.13 -9.70 -2.88
CA ASN A 62 0.74 -9.47 -2.49
C ASN A 62 0.15 -10.68 -1.76
N ASN A 63 0.46 -11.90 -2.23
CA ASN A 63 -0.02 -13.12 -1.59
C ASN A 63 0.53 -13.27 -0.15
N LEU A 64 1.83 -13.04 0.04
CA LEU A 64 2.49 -13.09 1.35
C LEU A 64 1.97 -11.99 2.30
N LEU A 65 1.81 -10.76 1.81
CA LEU A 65 1.24 -9.65 2.57
C LEU A 65 -0.18 -9.95 3.03
N ASN A 66 -1.02 -10.48 2.14
CA ASN A 66 -2.39 -10.82 2.47
C ASN A 66 -2.45 -11.94 3.52
N ALA A 67 -1.62 -12.98 3.36
CA ALA A 67 -1.53 -14.05 4.34
C ALA A 67 -1.13 -13.52 5.73
N PHE A 68 -0.06 -12.72 5.80
CA PHE A 68 0.42 -12.13 7.03
C PHE A 68 -0.66 -11.25 7.70
N ASN A 69 -1.19 -10.26 6.98
CA ASN A 69 -2.16 -9.29 7.51
C ASN A 69 -3.46 -9.93 7.97
N ASN A 70 -3.90 -11.02 7.32
CA ASN A 70 -5.15 -11.69 7.66
C ASN A 70 -5.05 -12.58 8.91
N ASN A 71 -3.86 -13.05 9.28
CA ASN A 71 -3.69 -14.04 10.35
C ASN A 71 -2.91 -13.51 11.56
N ILE A 72 -2.10 -12.45 11.40
CA ILE A 72 -1.20 -11.98 12.48
C ILE A 72 -1.97 -11.59 13.75
N ASN A 73 -3.13 -10.94 13.63
CA ASN A 73 -3.93 -10.55 14.80
C ASN A 73 -4.49 -11.75 15.57
N ASP A 74 -4.87 -12.81 14.85
CA ASP A 74 -5.38 -14.04 15.49
C ASP A 74 -4.25 -14.73 16.27
N TYR A 75 -3.05 -14.78 15.70
CA TYR A 75 -1.88 -15.34 16.39
C TYR A 75 -1.46 -14.49 17.59
N LEU A 76 -1.44 -13.16 17.45
CA LEU A 76 -1.15 -12.26 18.56
C LEU A 76 -2.17 -12.43 19.70
N MET A 77 -3.45 -12.57 19.38
CA MET A 77 -4.50 -12.76 20.38
C MET A 77 -4.41 -14.13 21.08
N GLU A 78 -4.09 -15.19 20.34
CA GLU A 78 -3.85 -16.53 20.91
C GLU A 78 -2.63 -16.51 21.85
N THR A 79 -1.52 -15.92 21.41
CA THR A 79 -0.29 -15.79 22.19
C THR A 79 -0.51 -14.93 23.44
N GLN A 80 -1.25 -13.83 23.31
CA GLN A 80 -1.62 -12.98 24.45
C GLN A 80 -2.42 -13.77 25.50
N ALA A 81 -3.41 -14.55 25.07
CA ALA A 81 -4.23 -15.35 25.97
C ALA A 81 -3.41 -16.45 26.68
N GLU A 82 -2.44 -17.05 25.99
CA GLU A 82 -1.52 -18.04 26.59
C GLU A 82 -0.66 -17.40 27.69
N ILE A 83 -0.15 -16.20 27.44
CA ILE A 83 0.67 -15.48 28.41
C ILE A 83 -0.16 -15.05 29.62
N GLU A 84 -1.37 -14.52 29.41
CA GLU A 84 -2.31 -14.21 30.50
C GLU A 84 -2.62 -15.45 31.37
N HIS A 85 -2.82 -16.61 30.75
CA HIS A 85 -3.03 -17.86 31.48
C HIS A 85 -1.81 -18.28 32.31
N LEU A 86 -0.59 -18.00 31.87
CA LEU A 86 0.61 -18.26 32.66
C LEU A 86 0.71 -17.37 33.89
N TYR A 87 0.39 -16.08 33.76
CA TYR A 87 0.37 -15.14 34.88
C TYR A 87 -0.70 -15.48 35.92
N LEU A 88 -1.87 -15.97 35.50
CA LEU A 88 -2.93 -16.37 36.43
C LEU A 88 -2.55 -17.59 37.30
N ASN A 89 -1.61 -18.41 36.85
CA ASN A 89 -1.26 -19.68 37.49
C ASN A 89 0.12 -19.66 38.20
N GLN A 90 0.92 -18.59 38.06
CA GLN A 90 2.25 -18.48 38.65
C GLN A 90 2.52 -17.08 39.20
N ASP A 91 3.14 -17.00 40.38
CA ASP A 91 3.54 -15.74 41.02
C ASP A 91 4.58 -14.94 40.20
N SER A 92 5.28 -15.60 39.27
CA SER A 92 6.18 -14.94 38.30
C SER A 92 6.38 -15.82 37.05
N VAL A 93 6.33 -15.19 35.88
CA VAL A 93 6.71 -15.82 34.60
C VAL A 93 8.17 -15.46 34.33
N SER A 94 9.03 -16.46 34.12
CA SER A 94 10.44 -16.23 33.79
C SER A 94 10.57 -15.67 32.37
N GLU A 95 11.54 -14.79 32.14
CA GLU A 95 11.88 -14.22 30.82
C GLU A 95 12.08 -15.31 29.77
N ASP A 96 12.81 -16.39 30.11
CA ASP A 96 13.00 -17.58 29.25
C ASP A 96 11.69 -18.19 28.73
N LYS A 97 10.60 -18.12 29.51
CA LYS A 97 9.29 -18.65 29.08
C LYS A 97 8.64 -17.69 28.10
N LEU A 98 8.73 -16.38 28.32
CA LEU A 98 8.21 -15.38 27.40
C LEU A 98 8.92 -15.48 26.04
N ASP A 99 10.25 -15.62 26.06
CA ASP A 99 11.05 -15.84 24.86
C ASP A 99 10.62 -17.12 24.13
N SER A 100 10.36 -18.21 24.87
CA SER A 100 9.89 -19.45 24.25
C SER A 100 8.54 -19.30 23.56
N ILE A 101 7.62 -18.54 24.15
CA ILE A 101 6.29 -18.27 23.58
C ILE A 101 6.40 -17.36 22.37
N TYR A 102 7.24 -16.34 22.45
CA TYR A 102 7.48 -15.44 21.33
C TYR A 102 8.14 -16.18 20.15
N SER A 103 9.10 -17.07 20.42
CA SER A 103 9.70 -17.93 19.39
C SER A 103 8.67 -18.85 18.71
N LEU A 104 7.65 -19.31 19.44
CA LEU A 104 6.56 -20.09 18.89
C LEU A 104 5.65 -19.24 17.98
N LEU A 105 5.39 -17.98 18.35
CA LEU A 105 4.68 -17.03 17.49
C LEU A 105 5.45 -16.79 16.18
N VAL A 106 6.76 -16.56 16.27
CA VAL A 106 7.64 -16.40 15.10
C VAL A 106 7.56 -17.64 14.19
N ASP A 107 7.63 -18.85 14.76
CA ASP A 107 7.56 -20.09 13.97
C ASP A 107 6.17 -20.32 13.34
N LYS A 108 5.08 -19.94 14.03
CA LYS A 108 3.72 -19.93 13.46
C LYS A 108 3.64 -19.00 12.24
N VAL A 109 4.18 -17.78 12.35
CA VAL A 109 4.22 -16.83 11.23
C VAL A 109 5.09 -17.38 10.09
N ALA A 110 6.26 -17.95 10.38
CA ALA A 110 7.11 -18.56 9.35
C ALA A 110 6.41 -19.73 8.64
N THR A 111 5.69 -20.57 9.38
CA THR A 111 4.90 -21.68 8.83
C THR A 111 3.76 -21.18 7.94
N LEU A 112 3.07 -20.12 8.36
CA LEU A 112 2.06 -19.46 7.54
C LEU A 112 2.65 -18.91 6.22
N LEU A 113 3.79 -18.23 6.28
CA LEU A 113 4.42 -17.67 5.08
C LEU A 113 4.91 -18.77 4.12
N ARG A 114 5.43 -19.89 4.65
CA ARG A 114 5.79 -21.08 3.85
C ARG A 114 4.59 -21.69 3.14
N SER A 115 3.44 -21.79 3.81
CA SER A 115 2.22 -22.35 3.20
C SER A 115 1.53 -21.38 2.24
N SER A 116 1.79 -20.07 2.38
CA SER A 116 1.17 -19.00 1.60
C SER A 116 1.96 -18.55 0.38
N GLN A 117 2.98 -19.30 -0.04
CA GLN A 117 3.79 -18.94 -1.22
C GLN A 117 3.01 -19.07 -2.55
N GLY A 118 1.80 -19.66 -2.56
CA GLY A 118 0.98 -19.81 -3.75
C GLY A 118 1.50 -20.84 -4.76
N ASN A 119 0.86 -20.89 -5.94
CA ASN A 119 1.28 -21.80 -7.02
C ASN A 119 2.64 -21.36 -7.59
N PRO A 120 3.62 -22.26 -7.74
CA PRO A 120 4.89 -21.93 -8.37
C PRO A 120 4.77 -21.49 -9.83
N ASN A 121 3.72 -21.88 -10.55
CA ASN A 121 3.57 -21.59 -11.98
C ASN A 121 2.29 -20.81 -12.24
N GLN A 122 2.41 -19.62 -12.83
CA GLN A 122 1.26 -18.80 -13.21
C GLN A 122 1.45 -18.25 -14.62
N SER A 123 0.38 -18.36 -15.41
CA SER A 123 0.30 -17.68 -16.71
C SER A 123 -0.11 -16.24 -16.50
N VAL A 124 0.57 -15.32 -17.17
CA VAL A 124 0.21 -13.91 -17.21
C VAL A 124 -0.74 -13.67 -18.38
N ASP A 125 -0.37 -14.22 -19.53
CA ASP A 125 -1.11 -14.11 -20.78
C ASP A 125 -0.85 -15.35 -21.64
N ASP A 126 -1.87 -16.22 -21.72
CA ASP A 126 -1.84 -17.45 -22.52
C ASP A 126 -1.63 -17.17 -24.02
N SER A 127 -2.05 -16.00 -24.51
CA SER A 127 -1.92 -15.62 -25.92
C SER A 127 -0.50 -15.16 -26.27
N ALA A 128 0.21 -14.60 -25.28
CA ALA A 128 1.58 -14.17 -25.42
C ALA A 128 2.59 -15.23 -24.99
N ASP A 129 2.18 -16.41 -24.54
CA ASP A 129 3.09 -17.42 -23.94
C ASP A 129 4.03 -16.77 -22.90
N LEU A 130 3.41 -15.95 -22.05
CA LEU A 130 4.07 -15.18 -21.01
C LEU A 130 3.66 -15.76 -19.66
N ARG A 131 4.63 -16.31 -18.94
CA ARG A 131 4.42 -16.92 -17.62
C ARG A 131 5.56 -16.57 -16.68
N PHE A 132 5.34 -16.74 -15.40
CA PHE A 132 6.42 -16.72 -14.42
C PHE A 132 6.40 -18.01 -13.60
N GLU A 133 7.60 -18.42 -13.20
CA GLU A 133 7.84 -19.61 -12.42
C GLU A 133 8.67 -19.23 -11.18
N ARG A 134 8.26 -19.73 -10.02
CA ARG A 134 9.02 -19.61 -8.77
C ARG A 134 10.00 -20.76 -8.67
N THR A 135 11.28 -20.45 -8.44
CA THR A 135 12.29 -21.48 -8.21
C THR A 135 12.17 -22.04 -6.79
N GLU A 136 12.42 -21.19 -5.79
CA GLU A 136 12.32 -21.56 -4.37
C GLU A 136 12.32 -20.30 -3.51
N PHE A 137 11.49 -20.27 -2.47
CA PHE A 137 11.48 -19.21 -1.47
C PHE A 137 11.95 -19.76 -0.12
N ILE A 138 12.96 -19.12 0.43
CA ILE A 138 13.55 -19.42 1.72
C ILE A 138 12.87 -18.52 2.75
N VAL A 139 12.32 -19.13 3.81
CA VAL A 139 11.67 -18.43 4.93
C VAL A 139 12.51 -18.63 6.18
N LEU A 140 13.15 -17.55 6.62
CA LEU A 140 14.06 -17.51 7.75
C LEU A 140 13.41 -16.75 8.91
N PRO A 141 13.03 -17.43 10.01
CA PRO A 141 12.65 -16.74 11.24
C PRO A 141 13.86 -16.07 11.87
N ASP A 142 13.63 -14.91 12.48
CA ASP A 142 14.57 -14.13 13.29
C ASP A 142 13.90 -13.80 14.64
N GLU A 143 14.61 -13.11 15.55
CA GLU A 143 14.14 -12.84 16.91
C GLU A 143 12.76 -12.17 16.96
N ASN A 144 12.52 -11.14 16.15
CA ASN A 144 11.26 -10.37 16.09
C ASN A 144 10.70 -10.20 14.68
N SER A 145 11.18 -11.00 13.73
CA SER A 145 10.78 -10.88 12.34
C SER A 145 10.87 -12.21 11.60
N VAL A 146 10.28 -12.27 10.42
CA VAL A 146 10.45 -13.38 9.49
C VAL A 146 10.86 -12.83 8.14
N SER A 147 12.03 -13.24 7.63
CA SER A 147 12.49 -12.87 6.30
C SER A 147 12.12 -13.93 5.27
N VAL A 148 11.63 -13.49 4.12
CA VAL A 148 11.33 -14.31 2.94
C VAL A 148 12.20 -13.83 1.79
N SER A 149 12.99 -14.72 1.22
CA SER A 149 13.82 -14.42 0.06
C SER A 149 13.69 -15.49 -1.01
N GLY A 150 13.85 -15.13 -2.28
CA GLY A 150 13.93 -16.10 -3.36
C GLY A 150 13.91 -15.50 -4.75
N GLU A 151 13.83 -16.38 -5.75
CA GLU A 151 13.94 -16.02 -7.16
C GLU A 151 12.62 -16.28 -7.92
N VAL A 152 12.30 -15.37 -8.82
CA VAL A 152 11.17 -15.46 -9.75
C VAL A 152 11.73 -15.39 -11.18
N THR A 153 11.46 -16.43 -11.96
CA THR A 153 11.85 -16.49 -13.37
C THR A 153 10.67 -16.11 -14.25
N GLY A 154 10.79 -14.99 -14.97
CA GLY A 154 9.88 -14.63 -16.04
C GLY A 154 10.25 -15.33 -17.35
N ILE A 155 9.26 -15.87 -18.04
CA ILE A 155 9.41 -16.73 -19.21
C ILE A 155 8.58 -16.19 -20.36
N LYS A 156 9.22 -16.01 -21.52
CA LYS A 156 8.57 -15.68 -22.80
C LYS A 156 8.91 -16.77 -23.81
N GLY A 157 7.92 -17.60 -24.14
CA GLY A 157 8.17 -18.80 -24.96
C GLY A 157 9.04 -19.84 -24.26
N ASP A 158 9.64 -20.75 -25.04
CA ASP A 158 10.46 -21.83 -24.48
C ASP A 158 11.96 -21.49 -24.30
N SER A 159 12.38 -20.25 -24.57
CA SER A 159 13.82 -19.94 -24.74
C SER A 159 14.31 -18.65 -24.10
N VAL A 160 13.42 -17.77 -23.63
CA VAL A 160 13.81 -16.51 -23.02
C VAL A 160 13.35 -16.51 -21.57
N PHE A 161 14.33 -16.51 -20.67
CA PHE A 161 14.15 -16.54 -19.22
C PHE A 161 14.86 -15.35 -18.58
N ARG A 162 14.26 -14.78 -17.55
CA ARG A 162 14.85 -13.70 -16.75
C ARG A 162 14.55 -13.90 -15.28
N ASP A 163 15.60 -13.96 -14.49
CA ASP A 163 15.51 -14.18 -13.05
C ASP A 163 15.56 -12.83 -12.34
N LEU A 164 14.64 -12.63 -11.39
CA LEU A 164 14.67 -11.52 -10.45
C LEU A 164 14.66 -12.09 -9.04
N SER A 165 15.42 -11.46 -8.16
CA SER A 165 15.42 -11.79 -6.74
C SER A 165 14.46 -10.86 -5.99
N MET A 166 13.81 -11.40 -4.95
CA MET A 166 13.04 -10.62 -3.99
C MET A 166 13.48 -10.96 -2.58
N SER A 167 13.50 -9.95 -1.71
CA SER A 167 13.65 -10.09 -0.26
C SER A 167 12.55 -9.29 0.44
N MET A 168 11.95 -9.84 1.49
CA MET A 168 10.92 -9.21 2.31
C MET A 168 11.15 -9.57 3.77
N THR A 169 11.00 -8.62 4.69
CA THR A 169 11.06 -8.86 6.13
C THR A 169 9.76 -8.46 6.81
N PHE A 170 9.13 -9.42 7.49
CA PHE A 170 7.86 -9.25 8.20
C PHE A 170 8.14 -9.08 9.69
N TYR A 171 7.97 -7.85 10.20
CA TYR A 171 8.14 -7.57 11.63
C TYR A 171 6.92 -8.01 12.43
N ILE A 172 7.17 -8.71 13.54
CA ILE A 172 6.13 -9.17 14.46
C ILE A 172 5.99 -8.11 15.56
N PRO A 173 4.77 -7.59 15.82
CA PRO A 173 4.57 -6.61 16.87
C PRO A 173 5.01 -7.13 18.24
N GLU A 174 5.62 -6.25 19.03
CA GLU A 174 5.91 -6.55 20.43
C GLU A 174 4.60 -6.71 21.21
N LEU A 175 4.55 -7.75 22.04
CA LEU A 175 3.42 -7.97 22.94
C LEU A 175 3.59 -7.08 24.16
N THR A 176 2.70 -6.12 24.35
CA THR A 176 2.71 -5.25 25.53
C THR A 176 1.93 -5.92 26.66
N PHE A 177 2.63 -6.35 27.71
CA PHE A 177 1.99 -6.85 28.92
C PHE A 177 1.81 -5.71 29.92
N LYS A 178 0.56 -5.51 30.38
CA LYS A 178 0.33 -4.77 31.62
C LYS A 178 0.46 -5.77 32.77
N ASP A 179 1.44 -5.56 33.63
CA ASP A 179 1.57 -6.30 34.87
C ASP A 179 0.30 -6.07 35.71
N PRO A 180 -0.52 -7.10 36.00
CA PRO A 180 -1.74 -6.94 36.79
C PRO A 180 -1.44 -6.61 38.27
N THR A 181 -0.19 -6.74 38.72
CA THR A 181 0.23 -6.39 40.08
C THR A 181 0.75 -4.97 40.21
N ASP A 182 0.93 -4.24 39.10
CA ASP A 182 1.26 -2.82 39.12
C ASP A 182 0.00 -1.96 39.36
N ASP A 183 -0.67 -2.25 40.47
CA ASP A 183 -1.70 -1.40 41.09
C ASP A 183 -1.06 -0.21 41.84
N SER A 184 0.25 0.04 41.67
CA SER A 184 0.88 1.22 42.25
C SER A 184 0.14 2.45 41.72
N PRO A 185 -0.51 3.25 42.57
CA PRO A 185 -1.07 4.52 42.14
C PRO A 185 0.10 5.43 41.77
N GLY A 186 0.49 5.34 40.50
CA GLY A 186 1.63 6.01 39.91
C GLY A 186 1.52 7.51 40.08
N SER A 187 2.29 8.01 41.03
CA SER A 187 2.57 9.42 41.23
C SER A 187 3.21 10.00 39.96
N GLY A 188 2.41 10.69 39.16
CA GLY A 188 2.80 11.83 38.33
C GLY A 188 4.13 11.74 37.60
N GLY A 189 4.24 10.86 36.61
CA GLY A 189 5.31 10.85 35.59
C GLY A 189 4.66 10.75 34.22
N SER A 190 4.93 11.74 33.36
CA SER A 190 4.12 12.10 32.19
C SER A 190 4.56 11.41 30.89
N ASP A 191 4.40 10.09 30.78
CA ASP A 191 4.46 9.39 29.49
C ASP A 191 3.11 8.67 29.27
N LYS A 192 2.10 9.49 28.94
CA LYS A 192 0.75 9.05 28.60
C LYS A 192 0.73 8.51 27.18
N ASP A 193 1.16 7.27 27.02
CA ASP A 193 0.91 6.44 25.84
C ASP A 193 -0.16 5.37 26.18
N ASP A 194 -1.05 5.68 27.13
CA ASP A 194 -1.97 4.73 27.77
C ASP A 194 -3.18 4.38 26.91
N GLY A 195 -3.29 4.94 25.70
CA GLY A 195 -4.39 4.69 24.77
C GLY A 195 -5.78 4.94 25.36
N ALA A 196 -5.84 5.61 26.52
CA ALA A 196 -7.06 5.90 27.21
C ALA A 196 -7.94 6.72 26.27
N ILE A 197 -9.18 6.29 26.10
CA ILE A 197 -10.17 7.02 25.30
C ILE A 197 -10.20 8.45 25.86
N PRO A 198 -9.88 9.47 25.05
CA PRO A 198 -9.74 10.83 25.56
C PRO A 198 -11.08 11.26 26.12
N THR A 199 -11.09 11.96 27.25
CA THR A 199 -12.35 12.59 27.68
C THR A 199 -12.73 13.65 26.65
N PRO A 200 -14.03 13.78 26.30
CA PRO A 200 -14.45 14.80 25.36
C PRO A 200 -14.02 16.19 25.85
N PRO A 201 -13.55 17.07 24.95
CA PRO A 201 -13.04 18.38 25.35
C PRO A 201 -14.12 19.16 26.13
N ASN A 202 -13.70 19.86 27.19
CA ASN A 202 -14.64 20.60 28.05
C ASN A 202 -14.84 22.06 27.61
N ASN A 203 -13.89 22.63 26.88
CA ASN A 203 -13.90 24.03 26.45
C ASN A 203 -14.09 24.11 24.94
N ASP A 204 -14.92 25.05 24.48
CA ASP A 204 -15.13 25.33 23.05
C ASP A 204 -15.68 24.13 22.25
N VAL A 205 -16.63 23.43 22.85
CA VAL A 205 -17.26 22.23 22.30
C VAL A 205 -18.75 22.46 22.12
N LYS A 206 -19.24 22.29 20.89
CA LYS A 206 -20.67 22.18 20.64
C LYS A 206 -21.13 20.78 21.07
N LYS A 207 -21.82 20.71 22.20
CA LYS A 207 -22.41 19.47 22.72
C LYS A 207 -23.81 19.28 22.15
N VAL A 208 -24.05 18.13 21.50
CA VAL A 208 -25.38 17.71 21.05
C VAL A 208 -25.84 16.56 21.95
N TYR A 209 -26.83 16.85 22.78
CA TYR A 209 -27.42 15.90 23.72
C TYR A 209 -28.47 15.05 23.00
N GLY A 210 -28.02 13.99 22.33
CA GLY A 210 -28.86 13.08 21.56
C GLY A 210 -28.31 12.81 20.18
N ASP A 211 -29.14 12.23 19.33
CA ASP A 211 -28.78 11.94 17.95
C ASP A 211 -28.68 13.24 17.14
N TYR A 212 -27.63 13.35 16.33
CA TYR A 212 -27.37 14.50 15.47
C TYR A 212 -27.33 14.08 14.02
N LYS A 213 -28.24 14.67 13.24
CA LYS A 213 -28.35 14.40 11.81
C LYS A 213 -27.92 15.64 11.03
N ILE A 214 -26.85 15.51 10.25
CA ILE A 214 -26.40 16.55 9.32
C ILE A 214 -26.97 16.23 7.96
N MET A 215 -27.94 17.04 7.54
CA MET A 215 -28.55 16.94 6.21
C MET A 215 -27.93 18.00 5.31
N ASN A 216 -27.49 17.59 4.12
CA ASN A 216 -27.37 18.42 2.92
C ASN A 216 -26.59 19.76 3.04
N GLY A 217 -25.40 19.82 2.44
CA GLY A 217 -24.61 21.05 2.30
C GLY A 217 -23.38 21.10 3.21
N PRO A 218 -22.54 22.17 3.11
CA PRO A 218 -21.33 22.28 3.90
C PRO A 218 -21.67 22.59 5.36
N TYR A 219 -21.39 21.67 6.27
CA TYR A 219 -21.31 21.94 7.69
C TYR A 219 -19.92 22.52 7.99
N LYS A 220 -19.85 23.83 8.14
CA LYS A 220 -18.65 24.51 8.63
C LYS A 220 -18.91 24.93 10.07
N GLN A 221 -18.38 24.18 11.02
CA GLN A 221 -18.23 24.68 12.38
C GLN A 221 -16.82 25.24 12.47
N GLN A 222 -16.68 26.54 12.19
CA GLN A 222 -15.37 27.12 11.91
C GLN A 222 -14.43 27.21 13.13
N GLU A 223 -14.92 27.06 14.37
CA GLU A 223 -14.12 27.49 15.53
C GLU A 223 -14.03 26.52 16.73
N GLY A 224 -14.63 25.32 16.71
CA GLY A 224 -14.55 24.44 17.90
C GLY A 224 -14.81 22.94 17.67
N SER A 225 -14.65 22.16 18.74
CA SER A 225 -14.87 20.71 18.74
C SER A 225 -16.38 20.40 18.64
N LEU A 226 -16.71 19.22 18.12
CA LEU A 226 -18.08 18.71 18.07
C LEU A 226 -18.19 17.45 18.93
N HIS A 227 -19.11 17.46 19.90
CA HIS A 227 -19.40 16.29 20.73
C HIS A 227 -20.85 15.88 20.57
N VAL A 228 -21.08 14.69 20.01
CA VAL A 228 -22.41 14.09 19.83
C VAL A 228 -22.60 12.97 20.85
N LYS A 229 -23.54 13.16 21.79
CA LYS A 229 -23.88 12.17 22.83
C LYS A 229 -24.68 10.97 22.31
N GLY A 230 -25.34 11.12 21.16
CA GLY A 230 -26.07 10.05 20.48
C GLY A 230 -25.35 9.57 19.23
N ASN A 231 -26.14 9.17 18.24
CA ASN A 231 -25.66 8.80 16.92
C ASN A 231 -25.35 10.07 16.09
N LEU A 232 -24.26 10.06 15.34
CA LEU A 232 -23.99 11.08 14.31
C LEU A 232 -24.26 10.48 12.94
N THR A 233 -25.34 10.92 12.30
CA THR A 233 -25.73 10.47 10.96
C THR A 233 -25.55 11.60 9.96
N VAL A 234 -24.83 11.33 8.88
CA VAL A 234 -24.63 12.25 7.77
C VAL A 234 -25.20 11.65 6.52
N GLU A 235 -26.33 12.20 6.11
CA GLU A 235 -27.03 11.75 4.91
C GLU A 235 -26.62 12.63 3.71
N PRO A 236 -26.45 12.01 2.53
CA PRO A 236 -26.43 12.78 1.31
C PRO A 236 -27.79 13.44 1.19
N GLY A 237 -27.85 14.69 0.81
CA GLY A 237 -29.06 15.10 0.12
C GLY A 237 -28.84 15.16 -1.37
N ASN A 238 -29.90 15.47 -2.09
CA ASN A 238 -30.03 15.32 -3.55
C ASN A 238 -29.06 16.15 -4.40
N ASN A 239 -28.06 16.79 -3.80
CA ASN A 239 -27.10 17.63 -4.50
C ASN A 239 -25.82 16.84 -4.82
N LYS A 240 -25.34 17.00 -6.06
CA LYS A 240 -24.10 16.39 -6.58
C LYS A 240 -22.82 16.75 -5.81
N ASN A 241 -22.92 17.65 -4.84
CA ASN A 241 -21.77 18.27 -4.17
C ASN A 241 -21.40 17.61 -2.83
N GLY A 242 -22.11 16.55 -2.42
CA GLY A 242 -21.80 15.84 -1.18
C GLY A 242 -22.03 16.67 0.09
N THR A 243 -21.67 16.10 1.24
CA THR A 243 -21.74 16.78 2.53
C THR A 243 -20.31 16.97 3.06
N ASN A 244 -19.89 18.22 3.25
CA ASN A 244 -18.56 18.56 3.76
C ASN A 244 -18.66 19.00 5.21
N ILE A 245 -17.93 18.34 6.10
CA ILE A 245 -17.85 18.64 7.53
C ILE A 245 -16.42 19.06 7.83
N ASN A 246 -16.23 20.30 8.23
CA ASN A 246 -14.92 20.81 8.62
C ASN A 246 -14.95 21.21 10.09
N LEU A 247 -14.08 20.59 10.89
CA LEU A 247 -13.90 20.81 12.32
C LEU A 247 -12.45 21.27 12.57
N SER A 248 -12.30 22.41 13.21
CA SER A 248 -10.99 23.00 13.53
C SER A 248 -10.33 22.39 14.78
N LYS A 249 -11.05 21.54 15.51
CA LYS A 249 -10.57 20.80 16.68
C LYS A 249 -11.06 19.35 16.61
N ASP A 250 -11.61 18.83 17.69
CA ASP A 250 -11.90 17.41 17.85
C ASP A 250 -13.32 17.03 17.40
N LEU A 251 -13.49 15.79 16.97
CA LEU A 251 -14.80 15.16 16.78
C LEU A 251 -14.94 14.00 17.77
N TYR A 252 -15.99 14.05 18.59
CA TYR A 252 -16.29 13.02 19.57
C TYR A 252 -17.73 12.51 19.41
N VAL A 253 -17.91 11.19 19.29
CA VAL A 253 -19.22 10.54 19.13
C VAL A 253 -19.39 9.39 20.11
N ASP A 254 -20.33 9.52 21.05
CA ASP A 254 -20.55 8.53 22.13
C ASP A 254 -21.15 7.21 21.62
N LYS A 255 -21.81 7.21 20.45
CA LYS A 255 -22.48 6.02 19.90
C LYS A 255 -22.01 5.71 18.47
N ILE A 256 -22.93 5.71 17.51
CA ILE A 256 -22.71 5.25 16.14
C ILE A 256 -22.40 6.46 15.26
N LEU A 257 -21.37 6.31 14.45
CA LEU A 257 -21.05 7.21 13.34
C LEU A 257 -21.54 6.58 12.04
N GLU A 258 -22.46 7.23 11.35
CA GLU A 258 -22.98 6.75 10.07
C GLU A 258 -22.86 7.82 9.00
N PHE A 259 -22.18 7.49 7.92
CA PHE A 259 -21.97 8.37 6.78
C PHE A 259 -22.44 7.69 5.52
N GLN A 260 -23.37 8.33 4.82
CA GLN A 260 -23.87 7.83 3.55
C GLN A 260 -23.40 8.75 2.41
N ASN A 261 -23.03 8.12 1.29
CA ASN A 261 -22.77 8.69 -0.04
C ASN A 261 -22.09 10.09 -0.11
N HIS A 262 -20.88 10.16 -0.66
CA HIS A 262 -20.20 11.42 -1.03
C HIS A 262 -19.98 12.40 0.14
N ALA A 263 -19.53 11.91 1.29
CA ALA A 263 -19.24 12.79 2.41
C ALA A 263 -17.74 13.05 2.57
N CYS A 264 -17.39 14.27 2.97
CA CYS A 264 -16.05 14.66 3.32
C CYS A 264 -16.01 15.15 4.76
N VAL A 265 -15.13 14.61 5.57
CA VAL A 265 -14.93 15.05 6.94
C VAL A 265 -13.48 15.41 7.13
N THR A 266 -13.21 16.63 7.59
CA THR A 266 -11.88 17.04 8.00
C THR A 266 -11.88 17.47 9.45
N ILE A 267 -10.98 16.90 10.24
CA ILE A 267 -10.84 17.06 11.68
C ILE A 267 -9.39 17.46 11.94
N GLN A 268 -9.17 18.70 12.37
CA GLN A 268 -7.82 19.20 12.66
C GLN A 268 -7.25 18.66 13.97
N GLY A 269 -8.11 18.30 14.93
CA GLY A 269 -7.73 17.66 16.19
C GLY A 269 -7.92 16.14 16.17
N ASN A 270 -8.33 15.61 17.32
CA ASN A 270 -8.54 14.18 17.53
C ASN A 270 -9.94 13.73 17.06
N PHE A 271 -10.03 12.48 16.62
CA PHE A 271 -11.26 11.83 16.20
C PHE A 271 -11.58 10.66 17.13
N THR A 272 -12.77 10.64 17.74
CA THR A 272 -13.17 9.59 18.68
C THR A 272 -14.58 9.11 18.40
N VAL A 273 -14.76 7.79 18.29
CA VAL A 273 -16.07 7.12 18.21
C VAL A 273 -16.07 5.91 19.14
N LEU A 274 -17.06 5.81 20.02
CA LEU A 274 -17.02 4.78 21.07
C LEU A 274 -17.63 3.43 20.70
N ASN A 275 -18.59 3.39 19.77
CA ASN A 275 -19.37 2.17 19.54
C ASN A 275 -19.19 1.57 18.14
N LYS A 276 -19.60 2.30 17.09
CA LYS A 276 -19.58 1.75 15.73
C LYS A 276 -19.37 2.81 14.68
N ILE A 277 -18.63 2.49 13.62
CA ILE A 277 -18.48 3.32 12.43
C ILE A 277 -19.05 2.59 11.22
N ASN A 278 -19.93 3.25 10.48
CA ASN A 278 -20.49 2.80 9.21
C ASN A 278 -20.22 3.85 8.13
N LEU A 279 -19.25 3.59 7.25
CA LEU A 279 -18.97 4.42 6.08
C LEU A 279 -19.57 3.79 4.84
N GLY A 280 -20.53 4.48 4.23
CA GLY A 280 -21.21 4.11 3.01
C GLY A 280 -20.34 4.32 1.76
N ASN A 281 -20.89 4.87 0.68
CA ASN A 281 -20.15 5.09 -0.56
C ASN A 281 -19.38 6.42 -0.58
N LYS A 282 -18.10 6.42 -0.98
CA LYS A 282 -17.27 7.63 -1.18
C LYS A 282 -17.28 8.59 0.01
N ALA A 283 -17.17 8.07 1.22
CA ALA A 283 -17.00 8.84 2.45
C ALA A 283 -15.50 8.92 2.80
N PHE A 284 -14.97 10.13 2.89
CA PHE A 284 -13.56 10.38 3.16
C PHE A 284 -13.39 11.14 4.46
N PHE A 285 -12.54 10.64 5.35
CA PHE A 285 -12.19 11.27 6.62
C PHE A 285 -10.72 11.64 6.63
N PHE A 286 -10.41 12.86 7.03
CA PHE A 286 -9.04 13.35 7.20
C PHE A 286 -8.88 13.83 8.64
N VAL A 287 -8.12 13.08 9.42
CA VAL A 287 -7.84 13.34 10.84
C VAL A 287 -6.38 13.76 10.97
N TYR A 288 -6.14 14.95 11.47
CA TYR A 288 -4.78 15.47 11.64
C TYR A 288 -4.20 15.19 13.04
N GLY A 289 -5.04 14.97 14.05
CA GLY A 289 -4.62 14.44 15.35
C GLY A 289 -4.70 12.91 15.40
N ASP A 290 -4.96 12.40 16.59
CA ASP A 290 -5.11 10.97 16.88
C ASP A 290 -6.53 10.48 16.59
N ALA A 291 -6.67 9.20 16.24
CA ALA A 291 -7.95 8.55 16.03
C ALA A 291 -8.18 7.44 17.06
N PHE A 292 -9.31 7.49 17.75
CA PHE A 292 -9.75 6.52 18.76
C PHE A 292 -11.01 5.84 18.21
N LEU A 293 -10.82 4.65 17.66
CA LEU A 293 -11.83 3.92 16.90
C LEU A 293 -12.40 2.76 17.73
N PRO A 294 -13.67 2.39 17.51
CA PRO A 294 -14.23 1.19 18.09
C PRO A 294 -13.75 -0.04 17.30
N LYS A 295 -13.95 -1.25 17.85
CA LYS A 295 -13.71 -2.51 17.12
C LYS A 295 -14.63 -2.69 15.92
N SER A 296 -15.86 -2.16 15.97
CA SER A 296 -16.84 -2.28 14.89
C SER A 296 -16.70 -1.13 13.88
N VAL A 297 -15.86 -1.34 12.86
CA VAL A 297 -15.69 -0.41 11.74
C VAL A 297 -16.09 -1.09 10.42
N SER A 298 -17.14 -0.60 9.78
CA SER A 298 -17.63 -1.05 8.49
C SER A 298 -17.38 0.03 7.44
N ILE A 299 -16.48 -0.24 6.48
CA ILE A 299 -16.13 0.68 5.39
C ILE A 299 -16.55 0.05 4.07
N HIS A 300 -17.43 0.73 3.33
CA HIS A 300 -17.93 0.27 2.03
C HIS A 300 -17.47 1.18 0.89
N ASN A 301 -17.55 0.69 -0.35
CA ASN A 301 -17.59 1.47 -1.58
C ASN A 301 -16.67 2.72 -1.64
N ASN A 302 -15.36 2.53 -1.82
CA ASN A 302 -14.36 3.61 -1.97
C ASN A 302 -14.37 4.68 -0.85
N SER A 303 -14.77 4.30 0.36
CA SER A 303 -14.62 5.13 1.55
C SER A 303 -13.29 4.86 2.24
N LYS A 304 -12.72 5.88 2.89
CA LYS A 304 -11.39 5.81 3.53
C LYS A 304 -11.30 6.75 4.74
N ILE A 305 -10.49 6.37 5.73
CA ILE A 305 -10.12 7.20 6.87
C ILE A 305 -8.61 7.39 6.82
N TYR A 306 -8.16 8.65 6.76
CA TYR A 306 -6.75 9.04 6.80
C TYR A 306 -6.46 9.69 8.15
N VAL A 307 -5.43 9.21 8.84
CA VAL A 307 -5.05 9.68 10.17
C VAL A 307 -3.57 10.04 10.17
N THR A 308 -3.23 11.26 10.60
CA THR A 308 -1.85 11.73 10.70
C THR A 308 -1.23 11.35 12.05
N GLY A 309 -1.99 11.44 13.15
CA GLY A 309 -1.56 11.01 14.48
C GLY A 309 -1.62 9.50 14.69
N ASN A 310 -1.67 9.08 15.94
CA ASN A 310 -1.78 7.69 16.35
C ASN A 310 -3.20 7.17 16.13
N VAL A 311 -3.31 5.86 15.85
CA VAL A 311 -4.60 5.18 15.75
C VAL A 311 -4.71 4.22 16.93
N TYR A 312 -5.79 4.33 17.69
CA TYR A 312 -6.12 3.44 18.79
C TYR A 312 -7.42 2.71 18.45
N ILE A 313 -7.44 1.39 18.59
CA ILE A 313 -8.67 0.59 18.46
C ILE A 313 -8.97 0.00 19.83
N GLU A 314 -10.14 0.32 20.39
CA GLU A 314 -10.51 -0.04 21.77
C GLU A 314 -9.46 0.37 22.82
N GLY A 315 -8.81 1.50 22.57
CA GLY A 315 -7.75 2.03 23.43
C GLY A 315 -6.39 1.34 23.31
N ILE A 316 -6.24 0.42 22.36
CA ILE A 316 -4.95 -0.21 22.04
C ILE A 316 -4.32 0.53 20.87
N LEU A 317 -3.12 1.08 21.08
CA LEU A 317 -2.33 1.73 20.04
C LEU A 317 -2.04 0.73 18.91
N GLN A 318 -2.49 1.05 17.71
CA GLN A 318 -2.28 0.25 16.52
C GLN A 318 -0.90 0.54 15.97
N LYS A 319 0.03 -0.37 16.22
CA LYS A 319 1.37 -0.34 15.67
C LYS A 319 1.57 -1.45 14.63
N PRO A 320 2.14 -1.11 13.47
CA PRO A 320 2.16 0.25 12.88
C PRO A 320 0.77 0.74 12.39
N LYS A 321 0.62 1.99 11.92
CA LYS A 321 -0.69 2.62 11.60
C LYS A 321 -1.39 1.96 10.40
N PRO A 322 -2.63 1.45 10.48
CA PRO A 322 -3.23 0.66 9.41
C PRO A 322 -3.04 1.26 7.99
N LEU A 323 -2.42 0.47 7.09
CA LEU A 323 -2.09 0.88 5.73
C LEU A 323 -3.36 1.21 4.93
N GLN A 324 -3.60 2.50 4.69
CA GLN A 324 -4.48 2.97 3.62
C GLN A 324 -3.87 4.16 2.91
N TYR A 325 -2.89 3.91 2.04
CA TYR A 325 -2.47 4.86 1.03
C TYR A 325 -2.87 4.36 -0.36
N PRO A 326 -3.85 5.01 -0.98
CA PRO A 326 -3.67 5.36 -2.39
C PRO A 326 -3.55 6.86 -2.51
N SER A 327 -2.80 7.32 -3.52
CA SER A 327 -2.81 8.71 -4.01
C SER A 327 -4.16 9.35 -3.74
N VAL A 328 -4.22 10.41 -2.93
CA VAL A 328 -5.47 11.08 -2.56
C VAL A 328 -6.26 11.25 -3.85
N PRO A 329 -7.37 10.50 -4.03
CA PRO A 329 -8.05 10.52 -5.32
C PRO A 329 -8.44 11.96 -5.58
N LYS A 330 -8.18 12.47 -6.79
CA LYS A 330 -8.75 13.74 -7.23
C LYS A 330 -10.26 13.58 -7.14
N THR A 331 -10.85 13.92 -6.01
CA THR A 331 -12.29 13.85 -5.85
C THR A 331 -12.83 14.96 -6.74
N ASN A 332 -13.67 14.60 -7.70
CA ASN A 332 -14.32 15.59 -8.54
C ASN A 332 -15.10 16.54 -7.61
N SER A 333 -14.57 17.76 -7.47
CA SER A 333 -15.16 18.98 -6.88
C SER A 333 -15.67 19.02 -5.42
N SER A 334 -15.83 17.94 -4.65
CA SER A 334 -16.42 18.05 -3.29
C SER A 334 -15.45 17.97 -2.12
N CYS A 335 -14.45 17.07 -2.13
CA CYS A 335 -13.46 16.95 -1.05
C CYS A 335 -12.21 17.76 -1.38
N THR A 336 -12.17 19.03 -0.97
CA THR A 336 -10.93 19.81 -1.04
C THR A 336 -10.19 19.62 0.28
N LEU A 337 -9.00 19.01 0.26
CA LEU A 337 -8.14 18.95 1.43
C LEU A 337 -7.89 20.37 1.94
N PRO A 338 -8.10 20.67 3.24
CA PRO A 338 -7.70 21.95 3.79
C PRO A 338 -6.17 22.09 3.66
N GLY A 339 -5.71 23.21 3.12
CA GLY A 339 -4.29 23.48 2.83
C GLY A 339 -3.90 23.31 1.35
N ALA A 340 -4.68 22.58 0.55
CA ALA A 340 -4.54 22.62 -0.91
C ALA A 340 -5.18 23.92 -1.42
N GLY A 341 -4.40 25.01 -1.43
CA GLY A 341 -4.87 26.30 -1.91
C GLY A 341 -5.56 26.17 -3.27
N LYS A 342 -6.79 26.67 -3.40
CA LYS A 342 -7.29 27.00 -4.73
C LYS A 342 -6.50 28.22 -5.18
N PRO A 343 -5.94 28.24 -6.41
CA PRO A 343 -5.47 29.48 -6.98
C PRO A 343 -6.64 30.46 -6.95
N ASP A 344 -6.42 31.66 -6.42
CA ASP A 344 -7.42 32.71 -6.54
C ASP A 344 -7.56 33.13 -8.01
N ASP A 345 -8.63 33.83 -8.34
CA ASP A 345 -8.87 34.34 -9.70
C ASP A 345 -7.80 35.37 -10.15
N SER A 346 -6.81 35.67 -9.28
CA SER A 346 -5.66 36.54 -9.56
C SER A 346 -4.36 35.77 -9.88
N GLY A 347 -4.40 34.43 -9.85
CA GLY A 347 -3.23 33.59 -10.12
C GLY A 347 -2.13 33.69 -9.07
N LYS A 348 -2.43 34.25 -7.88
CA LYS A 348 -1.46 34.36 -6.79
C LYS A 348 -1.79 33.33 -5.71
N GLU A 349 -0.88 32.38 -5.57
CA GLU A 349 -0.91 31.40 -4.49
C GLU A 349 -0.77 32.16 -3.16
N LYS A 350 -1.83 32.18 -2.34
CA LYS A 350 -1.67 32.53 -0.92
C LYS A 350 -0.79 31.45 -0.31
N ASP A 351 0.25 31.84 0.44
CA ASP A 351 1.13 30.93 1.17
C ASP A 351 0.28 29.81 1.82
N PRO A 352 0.37 28.57 1.32
CA PRO A 352 -0.39 27.49 1.91
C PRO A 352 0.11 27.33 3.34
N LEU A 353 -0.82 27.30 4.31
CA LEU A 353 -0.54 26.68 5.60
C LEU A 353 0.13 25.34 5.28
N ALA A 354 1.37 25.17 5.71
CA ALA A 354 2.19 24.02 5.37
C ALA A 354 1.35 22.75 5.55
N VAL A 355 1.02 22.08 4.45
CA VAL A 355 0.30 20.81 4.49
C VAL A 355 1.21 19.88 5.29
N PRO A 356 0.75 19.35 6.44
CA PRO A 356 1.53 18.37 7.17
C PRO A 356 1.87 17.25 6.20
N LYS A 357 3.15 16.94 6.04
CA LYS A 357 3.55 15.74 5.31
C LYS A 357 2.99 14.57 6.11
N PHE A 358 2.16 13.75 5.48
CA PHE A 358 1.78 12.47 6.04
C PHE A 358 3.04 11.61 6.04
N GLU A 359 3.66 11.45 7.21
CA GLU A 359 4.83 10.60 7.38
C GLU A 359 4.41 9.13 7.42
N GLU A 360 5.16 8.34 6.68
CA GLU A 360 4.99 6.90 6.46
C GLU A 360 5.41 6.14 7.73
N ILE A 361 4.45 5.53 8.44
CA ILE A 361 4.73 4.63 9.56
C ILE A 361 3.97 3.31 9.35
N TRP A 362 4.18 2.74 8.17
CA TRP A 362 4.70 1.37 7.97
C TRP A 362 5.70 1.54 6.84
N SER A 363 6.95 1.13 7.03
CA SER A 363 7.65 0.65 5.84
C SER A 363 6.81 -0.54 5.36
N THR A 364 6.35 -0.51 4.12
CA THR A 364 6.16 -1.78 3.41
C THR A 364 7.38 -2.64 3.74
N PRO A 365 7.24 -3.95 4.04
CA PRO A 365 8.43 -4.80 4.25
C PRO A 365 9.44 -4.44 3.17
N ASP A 366 10.65 -4.03 3.57
CA ASP A 366 11.62 -3.42 2.66
C ASP A 366 11.81 -4.39 1.50
N LEU A 367 11.22 -4.05 0.36
CA LEU A 367 11.26 -4.91 -0.81
C LEU A 367 12.50 -4.50 -1.56
N GLU A 368 13.57 -5.24 -1.33
CA GLU A 368 14.74 -5.15 -2.18
C GLU A 368 14.52 -6.10 -3.37
N VAL A 369 14.47 -5.49 -4.56
CA VAL A 369 14.49 -6.21 -5.85
C VAL A 369 15.85 -5.98 -6.47
N GLU A 370 16.65 -7.04 -6.56
CA GLU A 370 17.95 -6.99 -7.23
C GLU A 370 17.87 -7.71 -8.57
N TYR A 371 18.25 -7.00 -9.64
CA TYR A 371 18.43 -7.57 -10.96
C TYR A 371 19.71 -8.39 -10.98
N LEU A 372 19.57 -9.72 -11.00
CA LEU A 372 20.74 -10.59 -11.09
C LEU A 372 21.34 -10.48 -12.50
N PRO A 373 22.65 -10.25 -12.64
CA PRO A 373 23.30 -10.29 -13.94
C PRO A 373 23.13 -11.70 -14.51
N ASN A 374 22.60 -11.78 -15.74
CA ASN A 374 22.36 -13.04 -16.47
C ASN A 374 23.50 -14.04 -16.18
N LYS A 375 23.20 -15.12 -15.44
CA LYS A 375 24.03 -16.32 -15.44
C LYS A 375 23.91 -16.90 -16.85
N LEU A 376 24.74 -16.40 -17.78
CA LEU A 376 24.90 -16.99 -19.10
C LEU A 376 25.31 -18.45 -18.88
N ASN A 377 24.32 -19.34 -18.94
CA ASN A 377 24.53 -20.77 -18.95
C ASN A 377 25.41 -21.06 -20.17
N LYS A 378 26.72 -21.20 -19.93
CA LYS A 378 27.71 -21.72 -20.88
C LYS A 378 27.42 -23.21 -21.11
N LYS A 379 26.28 -23.51 -21.72
CA LYS A 379 25.96 -24.83 -22.28
C LYS A 379 25.35 -24.62 -23.67
N TRP A 380 26.17 -24.11 -24.57
CA TRP A 380 26.02 -24.32 -26.00
C TRP A 380 27.36 -24.80 -26.54
N ARG A 381 27.48 -26.13 -26.66
CA ARG A 381 28.42 -26.80 -27.56
C ARG A 381 27.60 -27.71 -28.46
#